data_AF-A0A016TST6-F1
#
_entry.id   AF-A0A016TST6-F1
#
_cell.length_a   1.000
_cell.length_b   1.000
_cell.length_c   1.000
_cell.angle_alpha   90.00
_cell.angle_beta   90.00
_cell.angle_gamma   90.00
#
_symmetry.space_group_name_H-M   'P 1'
#
loop_
_entity.id
_entity.type
_entity.pdbx_description
1 polymer ?
#
loop_
_entity_poly.entity_id
_entity_poly.type
_entity_poly.pdbx_seq_one_letter_code
_entity_poly.pdbx_strand_id
1 'polypeptide(L)'
;MQYKSSLCNTGNITTKNDEKDVKANLSRLFAIAQFKATISTITLSTTTIARFLSPLLDRIIDICSGFLFRLLFGTMQQRILRRTSFGGSTSSLRRSSISSKDIQAIQMALMKQHLSTEVILCLLIALPIFSFFYLFVIYQNQGSLASAMSALLTRPFVLALLPPLFDIVAWKFTIVFFSLQLIFHWVLPHDTVYLLRSSGDVRKSVNGFSSCLLLCLLYVMGSGLGMYRHDLVFIHFSSIIMCLAIVCVATFIFMMITYRCGDYYNVTTISEFCFGVELNPSVLDIDIKHFVRSRVTLVLWPLFIISALYYQRNMYGKMTRGLIGCSFVQMVYIIKYHWTEYLALNSLDYKCANCGFYKLWSDMVLFPVLYCSPIAVIAQTQKSISLITCCVLTVAAIFLICLTTVIDKQKYEFRRSKGVIKIHGVDPFFITAKYKNDHGDTSANLLLGSGYWSISRHPNYICEAATFAVFSAFQGPATLASHLPAIFIAGFLFVRLWNDEMRCLAKYGQCWIQYCNKVPFRILPGIY
;
A
#
# COMPACT_ATOMS: atom_id res chain seq x y z
N MET A 1 53.78 38.80 -48.35
CA MET A 1 53.04 39.59 -49.36
C MET A 1 51.68 39.94 -48.78
N GLN A 2 51.40 41.26 -48.63
CA GLN A 2 50.09 41.94 -48.74
C GLN A 2 48.90 41.42 -47.89
N TYR A 3 48.17 42.16 -47.04
CA TYR A 3 47.88 43.59 -46.81
C TYR A 3 47.30 43.69 -45.35
N LYS A 4 47.74 44.59 -44.45
CA LYS A 4 47.08 45.86 -44.00
C LYS A 4 45.53 45.79 -43.89
N SER A 5 44.79 46.37 -42.93
CA SER A 5 44.97 47.17 -41.70
C SER A 5 43.57 47.65 -41.23
N SER A 6 43.44 48.10 -39.97
CA SER A 6 42.30 48.84 -39.34
C SER A 6 41.11 47.98 -38.86
N LEU A 7 40.45 48.21 -37.71
CA LEU A 7 40.33 49.32 -36.74
C LEU A 7 40.51 48.74 -35.32
N CYS A 8 41.29 49.32 -34.39
CA CYS A 8 41.07 50.53 -33.57
C CYS A 8 39.84 50.51 -32.64
N ASN A 9 40.14 50.55 -31.33
CA ASN A 9 39.33 50.98 -30.17
C ASN A 9 38.07 50.19 -29.77
N THR A 10 38.14 49.51 -28.63
CA THR A 10 37.37 49.86 -27.40
C THR A 10 37.71 48.89 -26.25
N GLY A 11 37.87 49.44 -25.04
CA GLY A 11 37.44 48.76 -23.82
C GLY A 11 38.45 47.87 -23.08
N ASN A 12 39.35 48.50 -22.30
CA ASN A 12 39.65 48.00 -20.96
C ASN A 12 38.31 47.90 -20.19
N ILE A 13 37.90 46.71 -19.76
CA ILE A 13 37.02 46.34 -18.62
C ILE A 13 36.48 44.94 -18.94
N THR A 14 37.00 43.88 -18.30
CA THR A 14 36.33 42.58 -17.96
C THR A 14 37.35 41.45 -17.77
N THR A 15 38.09 41.43 -16.65
CA THR A 15 38.92 40.23 -16.31
C THR A 15 38.69 39.71 -14.89
N LYS A 16 38.01 40.48 -14.02
CA LYS A 16 37.76 40.09 -12.62
C LYS A 16 36.41 39.40 -12.39
N ASN A 17 35.42 39.59 -13.28
CA ASN A 17 34.11 38.93 -13.18
C ASN A 17 34.14 37.52 -13.78
N ASP A 18 34.83 37.31 -14.91
CA ASP A 18 34.96 35.99 -15.54
C ASP A 18 35.72 34.99 -14.66
N GLU A 19 36.74 35.42 -13.92
CA GLU A 19 37.48 34.53 -13.02
C GLU A 19 36.65 34.10 -11.79
N LYS A 20 35.74 34.97 -11.33
CA LYS A 20 34.78 34.68 -10.25
C LYS A 20 33.70 33.71 -10.73
N ASP A 21 33.20 33.90 -11.95
CA ASP A 21 32.17 33.05 -12.55
C ASP A 21 32.72 31.66 -12.92
N VAL A 22 33.98 31.57 -13.36
CA VAL A 22 34.67 30.29 -13.58
C VAL A 22 34.91 29.56 -12.25
N LYS A 23 35.37 30.24 -11.19
CA LYS A 23 35.51 29.64 -9.85
C LYS A 23 34.16 29.22 -9.25
N ALA A 24 33.09 29.96 -9.50
CA ALA A 24 31.73 29.62 -9.07
C ALA A 24 31.16 28.42 -9.85
N ASN A 25 31.46 28.29 -11.14
CA ASN A 25 31.06 27.14 -11.94
C ASN A 25 31.88 25.88 -11.60
N LEU A 26 33.18 26.02 -11.30
CA LEU A 26 34.02 24.93 -10.81
C LEU A 26 33.59 24.45 -9.41
N SER A 27 33.24 25.35 -8.50
CA SER A 27 32.73 24.98 -7.17
C SER A 27 31.37 24.29 -7.26
N ARG A 28 30.50 24.71 -8.18
CA ARG A 28 29.23 24.02 -8.50
C ARG A 28 29.46 22.63 -9.10
N LEU A 29 30.41 22.50 -10.04
CA LEU A 29 30.77 21.19 -10.62
C LEU A 29 31.38 20.25 -9.57
N PHE A 30 32.22 20.76 -8.68
CA PHE A 30 32.75 19.99 -7.54
C PHE A 30 31.64 19.59 -6.56
N ALA A 31 30.71 20.49 -6.23
CA ALA A 31 29.55 20.17 -5.39
C ALA A 31 28.65 19.10 -6.03
N ILE A 32 28.44 19.16 -7.35
CA ILE A 32 27.68 18.15 -8.10
C ILE A 32 28.41 16.80 -8.13
N ALA A 33 29.74 16.80 -8.31
CA ALA A 33 30.55 15.59 -8.30
C ALA A 33 30.59 14.94 -6.90
N GLN A 34 30.71 15.76 -5.85
CA GLN A 34 30.72 15.33 -4.46
C GLN A 34 29.33 14.85 -4.02
N PHE A 35 28.26 15.49 -4.50
CA PHE A 35 26.88 15.02 -4.31
C PHE A 35 26.63 13.69 -5.04
N LYS A 36 27.11 13.52 -6.29
CA LYS A 36 27.06 12.24 -7.01
C LYS A 36 27.85 11.15 -6.30
N ALA A 37 29.04 11.44 -5.79
CA ALA A 37 29.86 10.50 -5.03
C ALA A 37 29.19 10.13 -3.70
N THR A 38 28.57 11.09 -3.02
CA THR A 38 27.82 10.87 -1.78
C THR A 38 26.57 10.03 -2.03
N ILE A 39 25.78 10.34 -3.07
CA ILE A 39 24.64 9.50 -3.48
C ILE A 39 25.11 8.10 -3.87
N SER A 40 26.19 7.97 -4.63
CA SER A 40 26.74 6.67 -5.01
C SER A 40 27.17 5.86 -3.79
N THR A 41 27.88 6.48 -2.83
CA THR A 41 28.31 5.85 -1.58
C THR A 41 27.12 5.46 -0.70
N ILE A 42 26.12 6.34 -0.58
CA ILE A 42 24.89 6.05 0.16
C ILE A 42 24.12 4.93 -0.54
N THR A 43 24.02 4.93 -1.86
CA THR A 43 23.34 3.89 -2.66
C THR A 43 24.07 2.54 -2.53
N LEU A 44 25.40 2.55 -2.48
CA LEU A 44 26.21 1.37 -2.22
C LEU A 44 25.99 0.85 -0.79
N SER A 45 25.85 1.76 0.19
CA SER A 45 25.57 1.39 1.58
C SER A 45 24.15 0.82 1.74
N THR A 46 23.13 1.42 1.13
CA THR A 46 21.75 0.95 1.21
C THR A 46 21.57 -0.37 0.49
N THR A 47 22.24 -0.59 -0.64
CA THR A 47 22.26 -1.89 -1.33
C THR A 47 23.00 -2.96 -0.53
N THR A 48 24.11 -2.61 0.14
CA THR A 48 24.82 -3.53 1.03
C THR A 48 23.98 -3.90 2.25
N ILE A 49 23.31 -2.92 2.86
CA ILE A 49 22.38 -3.13 3.99
C ILE A 49 21.18 -3.98 3.53
N ALA A 50 20.60 -3.70 2.37
CA ALA A 50 19.50 -4.48 1.81
C ALA A 50 19.91 -5.94 1.53
N ARG A 51 21.10 -6.16 0.96
CA ARG A 51 21.66 -7.51 0.72
C ARG A 51 21.99 -8.25 2.01
N PHE A 52 22.38 -7.54 3.08
CA PHE A 52 22.69 -8.15 4.37
C PHE A 52 21.43 -8.48 5.18
N LEU A 53 20.44 -7.58 5.20
CA LEU A 53 19.16 -7.78 5.88
C LEU A 53 18.28 -8.82 5.17
N SER A 54 18.50 -9.02 3.87
CA SER A 54 17.74 -9.96 3.04
C SER A 54 17.64 -11.38 3.59
N PRO A 55 18.75 -12.10 3.72
CA PRO A 55 18.72 -13.48 4.20
C PRO A 55 18.29 -13.57 5.66
N LEU A 56 18.42 -12.49 6.44
CA LEU A 56 17.99 -12.45 7.83
C LEU A 56 16.46 -12.36 7.95
N LEU A 57 15.83 -11.46 7.18
CA LEU A 57 14.37 -11.31 7.12
C LEU A 57 13.71 -12.57 6.56
N ASP A 58 14.28 -13.15 5.51
CA ASP A 58 13.75 -14.41 4.94
C ASP A 58 13.84 -15.56 5.95
N ARG A 59 14.96 -15.69 6.69
CA ARG A 59 15.08 -16.65 7.79
C ARG A 59 14.08 -16.40 8.90
N ILE A 60 13.87 -15.15 9.30
CA ILE A 60 12.88 -14.80 10.34
C ILE A 60 11.47 -15.22 9.87
N ILE A 61 11.10 -14.90 8.63
CA ILE A 61 9.81 -15.29 8.05
C ILE A 61 9.66 -16.82 8.03
N ASP A 62 10.70 -17.56 7.63
CA ASP A 62 10.65 -19.01 7.54
C ASP A 62 10.62 -19.69 8.93
N ILE A 63 11.39 -19.20 9.90
CA ILE A 63 11.34 -19.66 11.31
C ILE A 63 9.95 -19.38 11.90
N CYS A 64 9.43 -18.17 11.71
CA CYS A 64 8.09 -17.80 12.13
C CYS A 64 7.04 -18.72 11.47
N SER A 65 7.18 -19.06 10.19
CA SER A 65 6.20 -19.90 9.49
C SER A 65 6.00 -21.28 10.14
N GLY A 66 7.09 -21.96 10.52
CA GLY A 66 7.02 -23.29 11.14
C GLY A 66 6.51 -23.24 12.58
N PHE A 67 6.94 -22.24 13.34
CA PHE A 67 6.55 -22.06 14.74
C PHE A 67 5.08 -21.61 14.90
N LEU A 68 4.67 -20.59 14.14
CA LEU A 68 3.32 -20.00 14.21
C LEU A 68 2.23 -21.00 13.81
N PHE A 69 2.51 -21.83 12.81
CA PHE A 69 1.57 -22.87 12.38
C PHE A 69 1.29 -23.89 13.48
N ARG A 70 2.34 -24.38 14.15
CA ARG A 70 2.21 -25.35 15.25
C ARG A 70 1.48 -24.77 16.45
N LEU A 71 1.76 -23.51 16.79
CA LEU A 71 1.18 -22.82 17.94
C LEU A 71 -0.34 -22.61 17.80
N LEU A 72 -0.80 -22.16 16.63
CA LEU A 72 -2.20 -21.77 16.43
C LEU A 72 -3.07 -22.90 15.86
N PHE A 73 -2.50 -23.75 15.00
CA PHE A 73 -3.30 -24.60 14.12
C PHE A 73 -2.94 -26.09 14.15
N GLY A 74 -1.86 -26.47 14.85
CA GLY A 74 -1.38 -27.85 14.91
C GLY A 74 -2.44 -28.85 15.43
N THR A 75 -3.23 -28.44 16.43
CA THR A 75 -4.31 -29.27 17.00
C THR A 75 -5.57 -29.29 16.13
N MET A 76 -5.89 -28.17 15.45
CA MET A 76 -7.05 -28.07 14.55
C MET A 76 -6.87 -28.86 13.25
N GLN A 77 -5.69 -28.76 12.62
CA GLN A 77 -5.44 -29.47 11.36
C GLN A 77 -5.43 -31.00 11.56
N GLN A 78 -4.89 -31.50 12.67
CA GLN A 78 -4.96 -32.93 13.00
C GLN A 78 -6.40 -33.42 13.23
N ARG A 79 -7.28 -32.59 13.79
CA ARG A 79 -8.71 -32.91 13.94
C ARG A 79 -9.45 -32.92 12.60
N ILE A 80 -9.12 -32.00 11.69
CA ILE A 80 -9.69 -31.96 10.33
C ILE A 80 -9.19 -33.14 9.50
N LEU A 81 -7.89 -33.47 9.55
CA LEU A 81 -7.31 -34.62 8.87
C LEU A 81 -7.85 -35.96 9.41
N ARG A 82 -8.06 -36.09 10.73
CA ARG A 82 -8.72 -37.27 11.32
C ARG A 82 -10.18 -37.41 10.90
N ARG A 83 -10.92 -36.31 10.69
CA ARG A 83 -12.27 -36.34 10.10
C ARG A 83 -12.27 -36.77 8.64
N THR A 84 -11.16 -36.59 7.91
CA THR A 84 -11.03 -37.10 6.53
C THR A 84 -10.51 -38.54 6.44
N SER A 85 -10.01 -39.13 7.54
CA SER A 85 -9.46 -40.49 7.57
C SER A 85 -10.34 -41.53 8.29
N PHE A 86 -11.48 -41.13 8.87
CA PHE A 86 -12.42 -42.06 9.49
C PHE A 86 -13.57 -42.39 8.54
N GLY A 87 -13.55 -43.64 8.04
CA GLY A 87 -14.72 -44.50 7.85
C GLY A 87 -15.82 -44.01 6.92
N GLY A 88 -15.94 -44.69 5.78
CA GLY A 88 -17.14 -44.63 4.96
C GLY A 88 -18.38 -45.02 5.77
N SER A 89 -19.37 -44.13 5.75
CA SER A 89 -20.75 -44.46 6.01
C SER A 89 -21.58 -43.66 5.00
N THR A 90 -22.12 -44.39 4.03
CA THR A 90 -23.09 -43.93 3.04
C THR A 90 -24.34 -43.42 3.76
N SER A 91 -24.36 -42.12 4.07
CA SER A 91 -25.60 -41.40 4.31
C SER A 91 -25.83 -40.42 3.18
N SER A 92 -26.95 -40.62 2.50
CA SER A 92 -27.44 -39.88 1.35
C SER A 92 -27.71 -38.42 1.70
N LEU A 93 -26.67 -37.59 1.71
CA LEU A 93 -26.83 -36.14 1.58
C LEU A 93 -27.11 -35.86 0.09
N ARG A 94 -28.37 -35.56 -0.21
CA ARG A 94 -28.83 -35.03 -1.50
C ARG A 94 -27.81 -33.99 -2.00
N ARG A 95 -27.02 -34.36 -3.00
CA ARG A 95 -26.22 -33.41 -3.78
C ARG A 95 -27.20 -32.52 -4.53
N SER A 96 -27.49 -31.33 -4.03
CA SER A 96 -27.87 -30.23 -4.91
C SER A 96 -26.62 -29.82 -5.69
N SER A 97 -26.30 -30.57 -6.74
CA SER A 97 -25.39 -30.05 -7.76
C SER A 97 -26.06 -28.81 -8.34
N ILE A 98 -25.59 -27.63 -7.95
CA ILE A 98 -25.97 -26.36 -8.61
C ILE A 98 -25.84 -26.61 -10.12
N SER A 99 -26.93 -26.45 -10.86
CA SER A 99 -26.96 -26.75 -12.28
C SER A 99 -25.94 -25.87 -13.00
N SER A 100 -25.34 -26.33 -14.11
CA SER A 100 -24.54 -25.45 -14.97
C SER A 100 -25.33 -24.20 -15.39
N LYS A 101 -26.66 -24.31 -15.47
CA LYS A 101 -27.58 -23.18 -15.70
C LYS A 101 -27.62 -22.19 -14.53
N ASP A 102 -27.55 -22.67 -13.29
CA ASP A 102 -27.52 -21.82 -12.09
C ASP A 102 -26.16 -21.11 -11.97
N ILE A 103 -25.06 -21.80 -12.30
CA ILE A 103 -23.73 -21.17 -12.41
C ILE A 103 -23.75 -20.09 -13.49
N GLN A 104 -24.33 -20.37 -14.66
CA GLN A 104 -24.50 -19.39 -15.72
C GLN A 104 -25.40 -18.23 -15.31
N ALA A 105 -26.46 -18.48 -14.54
CA ALA A 105 -27.33 -17.44 -14.00
C ALA A 105 -26.59 -16.56 -12.98
N ILE A 106 -25.75 -17.15 -12.12
CA ILE A 106 -24.89 -16.41 -11.18
C ILE A 106 -23.83 -15.61 -11.93
N GLN A 107 -23.21 -16.18 -12.97
CA GLN A 107 -22.28 -15.49 -13.86
C GLN A 107 -22.97 -14.30 -14.54
N MET A 108 -24.16 -14.51 -15.10
CA MET A 108 -24.97 -13.44 -15.70
C MET A 108 -25.41 -12.39 -14.68
N ALA A 109 -25.75 -12.79 -13.45
CA ALA A 109 -26.13 -11.86 -12.38
C ALA A 109 -24.93 -11.03 -11.89
N LEU A 110 -23.73 -11.61 -11.82
CA LEU A 110 -22.49 -10.91 -11.50
C LEU A 110 -22.06 -9.96 -12.62
N MET A 111 -22.25 -10.36 -13.88
CA MET A 111 -22.05 -9.46 -15.02
C MET A 111 -23.09 -8.32 -15.06
N LYS A 112 -24.27 -8.52 -14.46
CA LYS A 112 -25.33 -7.50 -14.33
C LYS A 112 -25.24 -6.65 -13.05
N GLN A 113 -24.31 -6.93 -12.13
CA GLN A 113 -24.05 -6.07 -10.97
C GLN A 113 -23.29 -4.80 -11.38
N HIS A 114 -23.93 -3.98 -12.21
CA HIS A 114 -23.50 -2.61 -12.41
C HIS A 114 -24.08 -1.79 -11.26
N LEU A 115 -23.20 -1.15 -10.48
CA LEU A 115 -23.64 -0.08 -9.58
C LEU A 115 -24.38 0.95 -10.43
N SER A 116 -25.52 1.44 -9.94
CA SER A 116 -26.23 2.51 -10.63
C SER A 116 -25.31 3.73 -10.75
N THR A 117 -25.47 4.46 -11.86
CA THR A 117 -24.68 5.67 -12.13
C THR A 117 -24.79 6.69 -11.00
N GLU A 118 -25.97 6.79 -10.38
CA GLU A 118 -26.24 7.63 -9.20
C GLU A 118 -25.35 7.24 -8.01
N VAL A 119 -25.25 5.95 -7.68
CA VAL A 119 -24.41 5.48 -6.57
C VAL A 119 -22.93 5.74 -6.85
N ILE A 120 -22.49 5.57 -8.10
CA ILE A 120 -21.11 5.86 -8.50
C ILE A 120 -20.82 7.36 -8.39
N LEU A 121 -21.75 8.22 -8.80
CA LEU A 121 -21.62 9.67 -8.67
C LEU A 121 -21.59 10.10 -7.20
N CYS A 122 -22.47 9.54 -6.36
CA CYS A 122 -22.44 9.75 -4.92
C CYS A 122 -21.10 9.33 -4.31
N LEU A 123 -20.55 8.19 -4.71
CA LEU A 123 -19.23 7.73 -4.26
C LEU A 123 -18.12 8.73 -4.65
N LEU A 124 -18.16 9.25 -5.88
CA LEU A 124 -17.16 10.16 -6.43
C LEU A 124 -17.13 11.50 -5.68
N ILE A 125 -18.30 12.00 -5.28
CA ILE A 125 -18.43 13.23 -4.49
C ILE A 125 -18.12 12.97 -3.00
N ALA A 126 -18.63 11.87 -2.44
CA ALA A 126 -18.48 11.56 -1.03
C ALA A 126 -17.04 11.23 -0.65
N LEU A 127 -16.25 10.62 -1.54
CA LEU A 127 -14.90 10.18 -1.24
C LEU A 127 -13.94 11.34 -0.90
N PRO A 128 -13.83 12.42 -1.69
CA PRO A 128 -13.06 13.60 -1.32
C PRO A 128 -13.56 14.28 -0.04
N ILE A 129 -14.88 14.47 0.08
CA ILE A 129 -15.49 15.12 1.24
C ILE A 129 -15.18 14.33 2.51
N PHE A 130 -15.35 13.01 2.48
CA PHE A 130 -15.03 12.12 3.59
C PHE A 130 -13.53 12.18 3.95
N SER A 131 -12.66 12.18 2.94
CA SER A 131 -11.21 12.22 3.16
C SER A 131 -10.79 13.48 3.92
N PHE A 132 -11.25 14.66 3.46
CA PHE A 132 -10.94 15.92 4.14
C PHE A 132 -11.69 16.09 5.46
N PHE A 133 -12.90 15.56 5.58
CA PHE A 133 -13.67 15.59 6.83
C PHE A 133 -12.96 14.78 7.90
N TYR A 134 -12.53 13.58 7.55
CA TYR A 134 -11.79 12.75 8.48
C TYR A 134 -10.43 13.37 8.86
N LEU A 135 -9.73 13.98 7.89
CA LEU A 135 -8.51 14.76 8.14
C LEU A 135 -8.78 15.93 9.13
N PHE A 136 -9.87 16.67 8.95
CA PHE A 136 -10.29 17.75 9.84
C PHE A 136 -10.61 17.26 11.25
N VAL A 137 -11.33 16.14 11.38
CA VAL A 137 -11.65 15.50 12.67
C VAL A 137 -10.37 15.11 13.40
N ILE A 138 -9.44 14.46 12.72
CA ILE A 138 -8.21 13.95 13.35
C ILE A 138 -7.25 15.09 13.69
N TYR A 139 -6.91 15.94 12.72
CA TYR A 139 -5.80 16.89 12.88
C TYR A 139 -6.19 18.19 13.58
N GLN A 140 -7.38 18.73 13.30
CA GLN A 140 -7.81 20.00 13.89
C GLN A 140 -8.60 19.79 15.20
N ASN A 141 -9.22 18.62 15.36
CA ASN A 141 -10.15 18.32 16.45
C ASN A 141 -9.68 17.15 17.34
N GLN A 142 -8.42 16.74 17.24
CA GLN A 142 -7.80 15.70 18.07
C GLN A 142 -8.60 14.37 18.07
N GLY A 143 -9.27 14.07 16.96
CA GLY A 143 -10.11 12.89 16.81
C GLY A 143 -11.48 12.98 17.47
N SER A 144 -11.91 14.13 18.01
CA SER A 144 -13.25 14.30 18.56
C SER A 144 -14.26 14.69 17.48
N LEU A 145 -15.24 13.79 17.24
CA LEU A 145 -16.32 14.06 16.29
C LEU A 145 -17.24 15.18 16.78
N ALA A 146 -17.50 15.26 18.09
CA ALA A 146 -18.39 16.28 18.66
C ALA A 146 -17.81 17.69 18.48
N SER A 147 -16.50 17.87 18.72
CA SER A 147 -15.86 19.17 18.51
C SER A 147 -15.80 19.53 17.04
N ALA A 148 -15.55 18.55 16.16
CA ALA A 148 -15.57 18.78 14.72
C ALA A 148 -16.94 19.25 14.23
N MET A 149 -18.03 18.60 14.68
CA MET A 149 -19.38 19.03 14.33
C MET A 149 -19.69 20.43 14.87
N SER A 150 -19.27 20.75 16.10
CA SER A 150 -19.44 22.10 16.66
C SER A 150 -18.67 23.18 15.87
N ALA A 151 -17.47 22.85 15.39
CA ALA A 151 -16.66 23.74 14.58
C ALA A 151 -17.26 23.97 13.18
N LEU A 152 -17.90 22.94 12.60
CA LEU A 152 -18.61 23.06 11.32
C LEU A 152 -19.88 23.92 11.41
N LEU A 153 -20.49 24.04 12.60
CA LEU A 153 -21.64 24.93 12.81
C LEU A 153 -21.23 26.41 12.90
N THR A 154 -19.98 26.70 13.26
CA THR A 154 -19.49 28.07 13.49
C THR A 154 -18.76 28.67 12.28
N ARG A 155 -18.31 27.85 11.33
CA ARG A 155 -17.57 28.26 10.14
C ARG A 155 -18.23 27.72 8.88
N PRO A 156 -18.10 28.41 7.73
CA PRO A 156 -18.60 27.87 6.47
C PRO A 156 -17.92 26.53 6.18
N PHE A 157 -18.73 25.51 5.90
CA PHE A 157 -18.34 24.10 5.78
C PHE A 157 -17.09 23.89 4.91
N VAL A 158 -17.04 24.53 3.74
CA VAL A 158 -15.94 24.41 2.78
C VAL A 158 -14.63 24.98 3.32
N LEU A 159 -14.68 26.14 3.99
CA LEU A 159 -13.50 26.80 4.54
C LEU A 159 -12.96 26.07 5.78
N ALA A 160 -13.85 25.43 6.54
CA ALA A 160 -13.45 24.60 7.68
C ALA A 160 -12.79 23.29 7.22
N LEU A 161 -13.30 22.70 6.14
CA LEU A 161 -12.90 21.39 5.66
C LEU A 161 -11.58 21.39 4.89
N LEU A 162 -11.38 22.39 4.02
CA LEU A 162 -10.24 22.42 3.12
C LEU A 162 -8.97 22.88 3.85
N PRO A 163 -7.89 22.07 3.79
CA PRO A 163 -6.58 22.53 4.25
C PRO A 163 -6.09 23.75 3.45
N PRO A 164 -5.16 24.55 3.99
CA PRO A 164 -4.66 25.73 3.30
C PRO A 164 -3.93 25.35 2.00
N LEU A 165 -4.42 25.90 0.88
CA LEU A 165 -3.89 25.63 -0.47
C LEU A 165 -2.51 26.25 -0.70
N PHE A 166 -2.24 27.39 -0.07
CA PHE A 166 -1.07 28.23 -0.32
C PHE A 166 0.06 28.02 0.69
N ASP A 167 0.12 26.84 1.31
CA ASP A 167 1.23 26.47 2.17
C ASP A 167 2.48 26.18 1.33
N ILE A 168 3.36 27.18 1.24
CA ILE A 168 4.59 27.12 0.44
C ILE A 168 5.50 25.99 0.92
N VAL A 169 5.52 25.66 2.21
CA VAL A 169 6.37 24.61 2.78
C VAL A 169 5.88 23.24 2.30
N ALA A 170 4.57 23.02 2.31
CA ALA A 170 3.95 21.79 1.82
C ALA A 170 4.18 21.58 0.32
N TRP A 171 4.07 22.64 -0.49
CA TRP A 171 4.38 22.57 -1.92
C TRP A 171 5.85 22.26 -2.20
N LYS A 172 6.77 22.94 -1.51
CA LYS A 172 8.21 22.66 -1.62
C LYS A 172 8.53 21.22 -1.25
N PHE A 173 7.99 20.74 -0.13
CA PHE A 173 8.14 19.35 0.28
C PHE A 173 7.60 18.39 -0.79
N THR A 174 6.39 18.62 -1.28
CA THR A 174 5.74 17.75 -2.28
C THR A 174 6.55 17.70 -3.57
N ILE A 175 6.99 18.85 -4.11
CA ILE A 175 7.79 18.90 -5.34
C ILE A 175 9.12 18.14 -5.16
N VAL A 176 9.83 18.38 -4.06
CA VAL A 176 11.10 17.69 -3.77
C VAL A 176 10.87 16.19 -3.58
N PHE A 177 9.81 15.81 -2.86
CA PHE A 177 9.43 14.42 -2.61
C PHE A 177 9.17 13.66 -3.91
N PHE A 178 8.32 14.19 -4.80
CA PHE A 178 8.06 13.56 -6.10
C PHE A 178 9.31 13.53 -6.99
N SER A 179 10.08 14.61 -7.02
CA SER A 179 11.31 14.67 -7.81
C SER A 179 12.31 13.61 -7.36
N LEU A 180 12.51 13.45 -6.05
CA LEU A 180 13.38 12.40 -5.50
C LEU A 180 12.85 11.00 -5.80
N GLN A 181 11.54 10.76 -5.70
CA GLN A 181 10.97 9.44 -6.04
C GLN A 181 11.13 9.10 -7.53
N LEU A 182 11.00 10.08 -8.43
CA LEU A 182 11.27 9.89 -9.87
C LEU A 182 12.75 9.61 -10.13
N ILE A 183 13.65 10.40 -9.53
CA ILE A 183 15.10 10.16 -9.63
C ILE A 183 15.44 8.76 -9.11
N PHE A 184 14.90 8.37 -7.97
CA PHE A 184 15.14 7.05 -7.39
C PHE A 184 14.60 5.93 -8.24
N HIS A 185 13.44 6.12 -8.86
CA HIS A 185 12.90 5.14 -9.79
C HIS A 185 13.88 4.84 -10.92
N TRP A 186 14.50 5.86 -11.53
CA TRP A 186 15.43 5.63 -12.64
C TRP A 186 16.86 5.26 -12.21
N VAL A 187 17.37 5.81 -11.11
CA VAL A 187 18.78 5.71 -10.72
C VAL A 187 19.07 4.52 -9.80
N LEU A 188 18.15 4.16 -8.90
CA LEU A 188 18.42 3.09 -7.94
C LEU A 188 18.36 1.71 -8.60
N PRO A 189 19.17 0.75 -8.12
CA PRO A 189 19.17 -0.60 -8.68
C PRO A 189 17.81 -1.27 -8.48
N HIS A 190 17.44 -2.08 -9.48
CA HIS A 190 16.17 -2.76 -9.56
C HIS A 190 16.32 -4.26 -9.30
N ASP A 191 15.42 -4.79 -8.49
CA ASP A 191 15.16 -6.21 -8.38
C ASP A 191 14.10 -6.63 -9.41
N THR A 192 14.16 -7.87 -9.88
CA THR A 192 13.18 -8.39 -10.85
C THR A 192 12.19 -9.31 -10.16
N VAL A 193 10.90 -9.01 -10.35
CA VAL A 193 9.79 -9.74 -9.75
C VAL A 193 8.96 -10.41 -10.84
N TYR A 194 8.47 -11.62 -10.54
CA TYR A 194 7.60 -12.39 -11.42
C TYR A 194 6.12 -12.11 -11.12
N LEU A 195 5.41 -11.62 -12.13
CA LEU A 195 3.95 -11.51 -12.17
C LEU A 195 3.37 -12.81 -12.72
N LEU A 196 2.80 -13.63 -11.83
CA LEU A 196 2.24 -14.93 -12.18
C LEU A 196 0.95 -14.75 -13.01
N ARG A 197 0.92 -15.28 -14.24
CA ARG A 197 -0.28 -15.27 -15.10
C ARG A 197 -0.47 -16.62 -15.78
N SER A 198 -1.71 -16.94 -16.14
CA SER A 198 -2.00 -18.18 -16.86
C SER A 198 -1.40 -18.22 -18.27
N SER A 199 -1.20 -17.06 -18.90
CA SER A 199 -0.61 -16.92 -20.23
C SER A 199 0.93 -16.88 -20.23
N GLY A 200 1.56 -16.89 -19.06
CA GLY A 200 3.02 -16.79 -18.91
C GLY A 200 3.43 -15.72 -17.91
N ASP A 201 4.51 -15.99 -17.18
CA ASP A 201 5.00 -15.09 -16.15
C ASP A 201 5.69 -13.86 -16.76
N VAL A 202 5.28 -12.67 -16.33
CA VAL A 202 5.84 -11.40 -16.80
C VAL A 202 6.81 -10.86 -15.75
N ARG A 203 7.99 -10.42 -16.19
CA ARG A 203 8.98 -9.80 -15.29
C ARG A 203 8.67 -8.31 -15.12
N LYS A 204 8.77 -7.82 -13.90
CA LYS A 204 8.65 -6.39 -13.57
C LYS A 204 9.79 -5.95 -12.67
N SER A 205 10.40 -4.82 -12.97
CA SER A 205 11.43 -4.20 -12.14
C SER A 205 10.82 -3.49 -10.94
N VAL A 206 11.41 -3.67 -9.77
CA VAL A 206 11.00 -3.03 -8.52
C VAL A 206 12.23 -2.53 -7.77
N ASN A 207 12.10 -1.39 -7.09
CA ASN A 207 13.16 -0.84 -6.24
C ASN A 207 12.57 -0.17 -4.98
N GLY A 208 11.39 -0.63 -4.51
CA GLY A 208 10.55 0.04 -3.52
C GLY A 208 11.26 0.21 -2.19
N PHE A 209 11.87 -0.88 -1.72
CA PHE A 209 12.60 -0.92 -0.47
C PHE A 209 13.77 0.08 -0.44
N SER A 210 14.62 0.06 -1.47
CA SER A 210 15.79 0.93 -1.56
C SER A 210 15.41 2.41 -1.59
N SER A 211 14.36 2.81 -2.32
CA SER A 211 13.97 4.24 -2.35
C SER A 211 13.29 4.69 -1.06
N CYS A 212 12.49 3.82 -0.42
CA CYS A 212 11.91 4.12 0.89
C CYS A 212 12.99 4.35 1.95
N LEU A 213 13.96 3.42 2.05
CA LEU A 213 15.05 3.50 3.01
C LEU A 213 15.90 4.75 2.78
N LEU A 214 16.29 4.99 1.53
CA LEU A 214 17.11 6.15 1.16
C LEU A 214 16.40 7.46 1.48
N LEU A 215 15.10 7.58 1.18
CA LEU A 215 14.38 8.81 1.46
C LEU A 215 14.21 9.07 2.96
N CYS A 216 13.98 8.02 3.76
CA CYS A 216 13.94 8.15 5.22
C CYS A 216 15.29 8.60 5.79
N LEU A 217 16.40 8.03 5.28
CA LEU A 217 17.75 8.42 5.67
C LEU A 217 18.03 9.89 5.31
N LEU A 218 17.73 10.30 4.08
CA LEU A 218 17.88 11.70 3.65
C LEU A 218 17.00 12.66 4.47
N TYR A 219 15.81 12.21 4.89
CA TYR A 219 14.93 13.00 5.73
C TYR A 219 15.52 13.26 7.13
N VAL A 220 16.03 12.20 7.77
CA VAL A 220 16.66 12.30 9.09
C VAL A 220 17.99 13.06 9.03
N MET A 221 18.82 12.80 8.01
CA MET A 221 20.09 13.49 7.84
C MET A 221 19.90 14.98 7.51
N GLY A 222 18.98 15.31 6.60
CA GLY A 222 18.72 16.69 6.21
C GLY A 222 18.19 17.53 7.38
N SER A 223 17.29 16.97 8.19
CA SER A 223 16.83 17.62 9.42
C SER A 223 17.93 17.73 10.48
N GLY A 224 18.76 16.69 10.64
CA GLY A 224 19.91 16.70 11.57
C GLY A 224 21.00 17.72 11.20
N LEU A 225 21.17 18.03 9.91
CA LEU A 225 22.04 19.11 9.41
C LEU A 225 21.39 20.50 9.53
N GLY A 226 20.16 20.60 10.05
CA GLY A 226 19.44 21.86 10.22
C GLY A 226 18.87 22.46 8.94
N MET A 227 18.76 21.69 7.84
CA MET A 227 18.19 22.20 6.58
C MET A 227 16.69 22.52 6.70
N TYR A 228 15.97 21.79 7.56
CA TYR A 228 14.55 21.96 7.84
C TYR A 228 14.20 21.35 9.20
N ARG A 229 13.00 21.65 9.70
CA ARG A 229 12.52 21.12 10.99
C ARG A 229 12.24 19.62 10.91
N HIS A 230 12.61 18.90 11.96
CA HIS A 230 12.37 17.46 12.10
C HIS A 230 10.88 17.06 12.12
N ASP A 231 10.00 17.97 12.52
CA ASP A 231 8.55 17.78 12.64
C ASP A 231 7.75 18.35 11.45
N LEU A 232 8.44 18.69 10.35
CA LEU A 232 7.87 19.38 9.18
C LEU A 232 6.69 18.64 8.55
N VAL A 233 6.83 17.32 8.32
CA VAL A 233 5.79 16.55 7.60
C VAL A 233 4.52 16.44 8.44
N PHE A 234 4.66 16.33 9.77
CA PHE A 234 3.55 16.24 10.69
C PHE A 234 2.78 17.56 10.81
N ILE A 235 3.50 18.68 10.95
CA ILE A 235 2.88 20.02 11.09
C ILE A 235 2.13 20.40 9.81
N HIS A 236 2.74 20.18 8.64
CA HIS A 236 2.18 20.54 7.35
C HIS A 236 1.39 19.40 6.69
N PHE A 237 1.07 18.32 7.43
CA PHE A 237 0.47 17.12 6.85
C PHE A 237 -0.83 17.41 6.10
N SER A 238 -1.73 18.19 6.70
CA SER A 238 -3.01 18.53 6.06
C SER A 238 -2.81 19.25 4.73
N SER A 239 -1.85 20.18 4.67
CA SER A 239 -1.48 20.88 3.44
C SER A 239 -0.83 19.95 2.42
N ILE A 240 0.03 19.01 2.85
CA ILE A 240 0.65 18.00 1.98
C ILE A 240 -0.43 17.09 1.36
N ILE A 241 -1.43 16.66 2.13
CA ILE A 241 -2.57 15.90 1.61
C ILE A 241 -3.35 16.71 0.57
N MET A 242 -3.52 18.02 0.78
CA MET A 242 -4.14 18.90 -0.22
C MET A 242 -3.30 19.01 -1.50
N CYS A 243 -1.98 19.13 -1.38
CA CYS A 243 -1.08 19.08 -2.54
C CYS A 243 -1.22 17.74 -3.29
N LEU A 244 -1.28 16.61 -2.58
CA LEU A 244 -1.48 15.28 -3.17
C LEU A 244 -2.84 15.14 -3.85
N ALA A 245 -3.89 15.77 -3.31
CA ALA A 245 -5.20 15.80 -3.96
C ALA A 245 -5.15 16.56 -5.29
N ILE A 246 -4.44 17.69 -5.35
CA ILE A 246 -4.23 18.45 -6.59
C ILE A 246 -3.41 17.64 -7.59
N VAL A 247 -2.32 16.99 -7.14
CA VAL A 247 -1.51 16.11 -8.01
C VAL A 247 -2.36 14.94 -8.51
N CYS A 248 -3.20 14.33 -7.67
CA CYS A 248 -4.11 13.26 -8.07
C CYS A 248 -5.06 13.72 -9.20
N VAL A 249 -5.69 14.89 -9.04
CA VAL A 249 -6.58 15.45 -10.07
C VAL A 249 -5.79 15.77 -11.34
N ALA A 250 -4.60 16.34 -11.23
CA ALA A 250 -3.75 16.66 -12.37
C ALA A 250 -3.30 15.40 -13.13
N THR A 251 -2.83 14.36 -12.43
CA THR A 251 -2.47 13.06 -13.02
C THR A 251 -3.66 12.42 -13.70
N PHE A 252 -4.83 12.47 -13.07
CA PHE A 252 -6.04 11.91 -13.65
C PHE A 252 -6.48 12.68 -14.91
N ILE A 253 -6.47 14.01 -14.90
CA ILE A 253 -6.77 14.84 -16.09
C ILE A 253 -5.75 14.53 -17.21
N PHE A 254 -4.47 14.42 -16.88
CA PHE A 254 -3.44 14.05 -17.84
C PHE A 254 -3.74 12.69 -18.49
N MET A 255 -4.09 11.67 -17.69
CA MET A 255 -4.50 10.36 -18.21
C MET A 255 -5.72 10.48 -19.15
N MET A 256 -6.72 11.27 -18.77
CA MET A 256 -7.90 11.49 -19.62
C MET A 256 -7.57 12.17 -20.94
N ILE A 257 -6.64 13.14 -20.95
CA ILE A 257 -6.14 13.77 -22.17
C ILE A 257 -5.40 12.74 -23.02
N THR A 258 -4.52 11.92 -22.44
CA THR A 258 -3.80 10.88 -23.20
C THR A 258 -4.74 9.85 -23.82
N TYR A 259 -5.83 9.48 -23.14
CA TYR A 259 -6.84 8.58 -23.70
C TYR A 259 -7.58 9.21 -24.89
N ARG A 260 -7.93 10.50 -24.79
CA ARG A 260 -8.59 11.24 -25.86
C ARG A 260 -7.70 11.48 -27.08
N CYS A 261 -6.40 11.70 -26.87
CA CYS A 261 -5.45 11.97 -27.94
C CYS A 261 -4.89 10.69 -28.60
N GLY A 262 -4.87 9.56 -27.89
CA GLY A 262 -4.15 8.36 -28.33
C GLY A 262 -4.96 7.35 -29.15
N ASP A 263 -6.21 7.63 -29.52
CA ASP A 263 -7.14 6.67 -30.18
C ASP A 263 -7.30 5.30 -29.45
N TYR A 264 -6.79 5.14 -28.23
CA TYR A 264 -6.79 3.87 -27.50
C TYR A 264 -8.13 3.56 -26.85
N TYR A 265 -8.68 4.51 -26.09
CA TYR A 265 -9.87 4.30 -25.25
C TYR A 265 -10.68 5.58 -25.14
N ASN A 266 -12.00 5.49 -25.36
CA ASN A 266 -12.91 6.59 -25.11
C ASN A 266 -13.62 6.38 -23.77
N VAL A 267 -13.33 7.26 -22.80
CA VAL A 267 -14.08 7.32 -21.54
C VAL A 267 -15.40 8.04 -21.79
N THR A 268 -16.50 7.30 -21.75
CA THR A 268 -17.85 7.79 -22.07
C THR A 268 -18.79 7.74 -20.88
N THR A 269 -18.58 6.79 -19.95
CA THR A 269 -19.45 6.59 -18.80
C THR A 269 -18.82 7.09 -17.50
N ILE A 270 -19.67 7.47 -16.53
CA ILE A 270 -19.25 7.83 -15.16
C ILE A 270 -18.54 6.65 -14.47
N SER A 271 -18.93 5.41 -14.80
CA SER A 271 -18.29 4.20 -14.30
C SER A 271 -16.84 4.07 -14.79
N GLU A 272 -16.60 4.28 -16.09
CA GLU A 272 -15.25 4.27 -16.67
C GLU A 272 -14.39 5.40 -16.11
N PHE A 273 -14.96 6.57 -15.84
CA PHE A 273 -14.26 7.67 -15.16
C PHE A 273 -13.82 7.26 -13.74
N CYS A 274 -14.74 6.68 -12.97
CA CYS A 274 -14.52 6.34 -11.57
C CYS A 274 -13.53 5.18 -11.41
N PHE A 275 -13.76 4.07 -12.13
CA PHE A 275 -12.99 2.82 -11.99
C PHE A 275 -11.82 2.70 -12.98
N GLY A 276 -11.83 3.48 -14.06
CA GLY A 276 -10.78 3.47 -15.08
C GLY A 276 -11.02 2.45 -16.19
N VAL A 277 -10.41 2.71 -17.35
CA VAL A 277 -10.47 1.84 -18.53
C VAL A 277 -9.22 0.99 -18.66
N GLU A 278 -8.05 1.56 -18.38
CA GLU A 278 -6.77 0.87 -18.47
C GLU A 278 -6.37 0.20 -17.15
N LEU A 279 -5.76 -0.99 -17.25
CA LEU A 279 -5.32 -1.75 -16.07
C LEU A 279 -4.08 -1.15 -15.41
N ASN A 280 -3.04 -0.83 -16.19
CA ASN A 280 -1.75 -0.30 -15.74
C ASN A 280 -1.28 0.82 -16.66
N PRO A 281 -1.87 2.03 -16.55
CA PRO A 281 -1.46 3.17 -17.36
C PRO A 281 0.01 3.52 -17.10
N SER A 282 0.77 3.64 -18.18
CA SER A 282 2.20 3.90 -18.14
C SER A 282 2.55 5.25 -18.75
N VAL A 283 3.39 6.03 -18.05
CA VAL A 283 3.93 7.31 -18.54
C VAL A 283 5.43 7.28 -18.36
N LEU A 284 6.21 7.49 -19.43
CA LEU A 284 7.68 7.40 -19.40
C LEU A 284 8.19 6.06 -18.82
N ASP A 285 7.57 4.95 -19.23
CA ASP A 285 7.79 3.59 -18.69
C ASP A 285 7.45 3.40 -17.20
N ILE A 286 6.82 4.38 -16.56
CA ILE A 286 6.38 4.31 -15.18
C ILE A 286 4.93 3.82 -15.12
N ASP A 287 4.70 2.64 -14.54
CA ASP A 287 3.37 2.18 -14.16
C ASP A 287 2.82 3.07 -13.04
N ILE A 288 1.86 3.95 -13.38
CA ILE A 288 1.30 4.95 -12.45
C ILE A 288 0.69 4.28 -11.23
N LYS A 289 -0.05 3.17 -11.43
CA LYS A 289 -0.76 2.47 -10.36
C LYS A 289 0.22 1.94 -9.31
N HIS A 290 1.33 1.38 -9.77
CA HIS A 290 2.38 0.90 -8.89
C HIS A 290 3.22 2.02 -8.29
N PHE A 291 3.57 3.04 -9.08
CA PHE A 291 4.36 4.18 -8.63
C PHE A 291 3.66 4.97 -7.53
N VAL A 292 2.39 5.34 -7.72
CA VAL A 292 1.60 6.07 -6.73
C VAL A 292 1.55 5.28 -5.41
N ARG A 293 1.14 4.01 -5.47
CA ARG A 293 1.00 3.20 -4.27
C ARG A 293 2.32 2.95 -3.56
N SER A 294 3.34 2.48 -4.28
CA SER A 294 4.59 2.05 -3.68
C SER A 294 5.54 3.20 -3.38
N ARG A 295 5.60 4.27 -4.19
CA ARG A 295 6.59 5.35 -4.05
C ARG A 295 6.06 6.58 -3.37
N VAL A 296 4.80 6.91 -3.63
CA VAL A 296 4.20 8.13 -3.07
C VAL A 296 3.60 7.78 -1.73
N THR A 297 2.58 6.93 -1.71
CA THR A 297 1.76 6.66 -0.53
C THR A 297 2.55 5.96 0.57
N LEU A 298 3.17 4.82 0.25
CA LEU A 298 3.84 4.00 1.25
C LEU A 298 5.18 4.56 1.73
N VAL A 299 5.79 5.48 0.98
CA VAL A 299 7.00 6.19 1.44
C VAL A 299 6.66 7.48 2.18
N LEU A 300 5.51 8.12 1.92
CA LEU A 300 5.07 9.23 2.73
C LEU A 300 4.76 8.80 4.19
N TRP A 301 4.16 7.63 4.36
CA TRP A 301 3.78 7.11 5.67
C TRP A 301 4.96 7.00 6.67
N PRO A 302 6.13 6.44 6.34
CA PRO A 302 7.25 6.39 7.26
C PRO A 302 7.84 7.77 7.57
N LEU A 303 7.86 8.69 6.60
CA LEU A 303 8.26 10.09 6.83
C LEU A 303 7.32 10.77 7.83
N PHE A 304 6.02 10.52 7.70
CA PHE A 304 5.03 11.00 8.65
C PHE A 304 5.27 10.44 10.06
N ILE A 305 5.53 9.14 10.19
CA ILE A 305 5.82 8.49 11.49
C ILE A 305 7.06 9.11 12.16
N ILE A 306 8.15 9.27 11.41
CA ILE A 306 9.38 9.89 11.91
C ILE A 306 9.09 11.32 12.38
N SER A 307 8.40 12.10 11.54
CA SER A 307 8.04 13.48 11.86
C SER A 307 7.11 13.60 13.06
N ALA A 308 6.21 12.65 13.28
CA ALA A 308 5.31 12.61 14.43
C ALA A 308 6.05 12.36 15.75
N LEU A 309 7.06 11.48 15.74
CA LEU A 309 7.93 11.23 16.90
C LEU A 309 8.69 12.51 17.32
N TYR A 310 9.25 13.23 16.34
CA TYR A 310 9.91 14.51 16.59
C TYR A 310 8.93 15.58 17.04
N TYR A 311 7.73 15.64 16.46
CA TYR A 311 6.70 16.59 16.88
C TYR A 311 6.36 16.44 18.37
N GLN A 312 6.07 15.22 18.83
CA GLN A 312 5.71 14.99 20.24
C GLN A 312 6.87 15.30 21.17
N ARG A 313 8.11 14.96 20.78
CA ARG A 313 9.32 15.31 21.51
C ARG A 313 9.50 16.84 21.63
N ASN A 314 9.32 17.57 20.54
CA ASN A 314 9.50 19.02 20.50
C ASN A 314 8.41 19.75 21.30
N MET A 315 7.16 19.31 21.19
CA MET A 315 6.02 19.97 21.85
C MET A 315 5.92 19.67 23.34
N TYR A 316 6.28 18.45 23.76
CA TYR A 316 6.05 18.00 25.15
C TYR A 316 7.32 17.62 25.91
N GLY A 317 8.49 17.71 25.27
CA GLY A 317 9.79 17.35 25.85
C GLY A 317 10.01 15.84 26.07
N LYS A 318 8.99 15.00 25.86
CA LYS A 318 9.04 13.54 26.06
C LYS A 318 8.19 12.82 25.02
N MET A 319 8.59 11.59 24.68
CA MET A 319 7.82 10.70 23.82
C MET A 319 6.99 9.73 24.66
N THR A 320 5.72 9.54 24.33
CA THR A 320 4.87 8.56 25.01
C THR A 320 5.19 7.15 24.54
N ARG A 321 5.04 6.16 25.45
CA ARG A 321 5.29 4.74 25.14
C ARG A 321 4.37 4.24 24.03
N GLY A 322 3.12 4.71 24.00
CA GLY A 322 2.14 4.35 22.98
C GLY A 322 2.56 4.83 21.59
N LEU A 323 3.13 6.05 21.49
CA LEU A 323 3.65 6.56 20.22
C LEU A 323 4.81 5.71 19.72
N ILE A 324 5.81 5.47 20.57
CA ILE A 324 6.99 4.66 20.22
C ILE A 324 6.57 3.25 19.77
N GLY A 325 5.71 2.59 20.54
CA GLY A 325 5.22 1.24 20.22
C GLY A 325 4.45 1.19 18.90
N CYS A 326 3.52 2.13 18.69
CA CYS A 326 2.72 2.21 17.45
C CYS A 326 3.58 2.56 16.23
N SER A 327 4.48 3.54 16.37
CA SER A 327 5.42 3.94 15.32
C SER A 327 6.30 2.78 14.89
N PHE A 328 6.82 2.00 15.86
CA PHE A 328 7.66 0.84 15.58
C PHE A 328 6.91 -0.21 14.77
N VAL A 329 5.69 -0.60 15.18
CA VAL A 329 4.94 -1.67 14.49
C VAL A 329 4.43 -1.23 13.11
N GLN A 330 4.04 0.03 12.93
CA GLN A 330 3.70 0.55 11.61
C GLN A 330 4.92 0.60 10.69
N MET A 331 6.10 0.93 11.24
CA MET A 331 7.34 0.92 10.47
C MET A 331 7.72 -0.50 10.03
N VAL A 332 7.54 -1.50 10.91
CA VAL A 332 7.69 -2.92 10.56
C VAL A 332 6.70 -3.32 9.46
N TYR A 333 5.45 -2.85 9.51
CA TYR A 333 4.45 -3.11 8.47
C TYR A 333 4.87 -2.55 7.10
N ILE A 334 5.35 -1.30 7.06
CA ILE A 334 5.81 -0.63 5.83
C ILE A 334 7.04 -1.35 5.25
N ILE A 335 8.01 -1.69 6.11
CA ILE A 335 9.20 -2.46 5.72
C ILE A 335 8.77 -3.81 5.14
N LYS A 336 7.84 -4.53 5.80
CA LYS A 336 7.31 -5.80 5.31
C LYS A 336 6.71 -5.66 3.91
N TYR A 337 5.94 -4.60 3.67
CA TYR A 337 5.35 -4.36 2.34
C TYR A 337 6.43 -4.24 1.28
N HIS A 338 7.42 -3.35 1.50
CA HIS A 338 8.48 -3.13 0.53
C HIS A 338 9.38 -4.35 0.34
N TRP A 339 9.59 -5.12 1.41
CA TRP A 339 10.32 -6.38 1.36
C TRP A 339 9.61 -7.41 0.48
N THR A 340 8.30 -7.50 0.61
CA THR A 340 7.46 -8.49 -0.07
C THR A 340 6.62 -7.87 -1.19
N GLU A 341 7.21 -6.89 -1.89
CA GLU A 341 6.55 -6.13 -2.95
C GLU A 341 5.99 -7.04 -4.06
N TYR A 342 6.63 -8.19 -4.28
CA TYR A 342 6.15 -9.24 -5.19
C TYR A 342 4.79 -9.83 -4.81
N LEU A 343 4.45 -9.93 -3.53
CA LEU A 343 3.14 -10.40 -3.07
C LEU A 343 2.06 -9.37 -3.44
N ALA A 344 2.35 -8.08 -3.23
CA ALA A 344 1.43 -6.99 -3.55
C ALA A 344 1.15 -6.92 -5.06
N LEU A 345 2.19 -7.05 -5.88
CA LEU A 345 2.08 -7.11 -7.34
C LEU A 345 1.35 -8.37 -7.83
N ASN A 346 1.35 -9.46 -7.06
CA ASN A 346 0.61 -10.68 -7.39
C ASN A 346 -0.81 -10.73 -6.82
N SER A 347 -1.24 -9.69 -6.12
CA SER A 347 -2.60 -9.56 -5.59
C SER A 347 -3.64 -9.43 -6.72
N LEU A 348 -4.88 -9.82 -6.42
CA LEU A 348 -6.00 -9.69 -7.35
C LEU A 348 -6.28 -8.23 -7.72
N ASP A 349 -6.12 -7.30 -6.78
CA ASP A 349 -6.34 -5.86 -7.04
C ASP A 349 -5.37 -5.31 -8.07
N TYR A 350 -4.10 -5.72 -7.98
CA TYR A 350 -3.12 -5.26 -8.93
C TYR A 350 -3.41 -5.83 -10.34
N LYS A 351 -3.86 -7.08 -10.42
CA LYS A 351 -4.09 -7.77 -11.70
C LYS A 351 -5.44 -7.50 -12.37
N CYS A 352 -6.47 -7.14 -11.61
CA CYS A 352 -7.84 -7.09 -12.12
C CYS A 352 -8.53 -5.73 -11.96
N ALA A 353 -8.03 -4.84 -11.10
CA ALA A 353 -8.66 -3.53 -10.90
C ALA A 353 -8.02 -2.47 -11.80
N ASN A 354 -8.83 -1.79 -12.62
CA ASN A 354 -8.35 -0.71 -13.47
C ASN A 354 -7.90 0.51 -12.65
N CYS A 355 -7.15 1.40 -13.31
CA CYS A 355 -6.64 2.63 -12.73
C CYS A 355 -7.54 3.82 -13.12
N GLY A 356 -8.56 4.09 -12.30
CA GLY A 356 -9.43 5.26 -12.43
C GLY A 356 -9.24 6.28 -11.31
N PHE A 357 -10.10 7.31 -11.29
CA PHE A 357 -10.08 8.36 -10.26
C PHE A 357 -10.18 7.79 -8.84
N TYR A 358 -11.09 6.84 -8.61
CA TYR A 358 -11.26 6.21 -7.30
C TYR A 358 -9.96 5.59 -6.78
N LYS A 359 -9.21 4.93 -7.68
CA LYS A 359 -7.96 4.25 -7.32
C LYS A 359 -6.87 5.24 -6.96
N LEU A 360 -6.67 6.25 -7.80
CA LEU A 360 -5.67 7.30 -7.58
C LEU A 360 -5.97 8.09 -6.30
N TRP A 361 -7.22 8.52 -6.10
CA TRP A 361 -7.63 9.25 -4.91
C TRP A 361 -7.47 8.40 -3.65
N SER A 362 -7.89 7.13 -3.72
CA SER A 362 -7.76 6.20 -2.60
C SER A 362 -6.30 6.03 -2.19
N ASP A 363 -5.39 5.87 -3.14
CA ASP A 363 -3.97 5.66 -2.84
C ASP A 363 -3.28 6.98 -2.43
N MET A 364 -3.50 8.12 -3.10
CA MET A 364 -2.78 9.38 -2.82
C MET A 364 -3.31 10.16 -1.61
N VAL A 365 -4.62 10.09 -1.34
CA VAL A 365 -5.29 10.95 -0.36
C VAL A 365 -5.87 10.12 0.78
N LEU A 366 -6.82 9.23 0.48
CA LEU A 366 -7.55 8.52 1.53
C LEU A 366 -6.63 7.61 2.36
N PHE A 367 -5.73 6.88 1.70
CA PHE A 367 -4.82 5.94 2.35
C PHE A 367 -3.91 6.64 3.37
N PRO A 368 -3.13 7.70 3.04
CA PRO A 368 -2.34 8.41 4.04
C PRO A 368 -3.19 8.95 5.18
N VAL A 369 -4.37 9.52 4.90
CA VAL A 369 -5.24 10.11 5.93
C VAL A 369 -5.71 9.03 6.92
N LEU A 370 -6.15 7.86 6.44
CA LEU A 370 -6.62 6.77 7.30
C LEU A 370 -5.48 6.07 8.04
N TYR A 371 -4.37 5.76 7.35
CA TYR A 371 -3.32 4.90 7.89
C TYR A 371 -2.40 5.65 8.86
N CYS A 372 -2.23 6.97 8.66
CA CYS A 372 -1.46 7.82 9.56
C CYS A 372 -2.26 8.25 10.80
N SER A 373 -3.60 8.13 10.81
CA SER A 373 -4.41 8.71 11.88
C SER A 373 -4.17 8.13 13.28
N PRO A 374 -3.87 6.83 13.50
CA PRO A 374 -3.54 6.34 14.84
C PRO A 374 -2.32 7.06 15.42
N ILE A 375 -1.30 7.31 14.59
CA ILE A 375 -0.10 8.05 14.99
C ILE A 375 -0.42 9.52 15.20
N ALA A 376 -1.26 10.12 14.35
CA ALA A 376 -1.68 11.51 14.48
C ALA A 376 -2.35 11.80 15.82
N VAL A 377 -3.32 10.95 16.21
CA VAL A 377 -4.06 11.09 17.48
C VAL A 377 -3.11 10.92 18.67
N ILE A 378 -2.22 9.93 18.64
CA ILE A 378 -1.28 9.70 19.74
C ILE A 378 -0.27 10.84 19.84
N ALA A 379 0.26 11.33 18.72
CA ALA A 379 1.26 12.39 18.70
C ALA A 379 0.75 13.73 19.24
N GLN A 380 -0.54 14.02 19.09
CA GLN A 380 -1.20 15.21 19.63
C GLN A 380 -1.65 15.08 21.10
N THR A 381 -1.42 13.92 21.73
CA THR A 381 -1.83 13.68 23.12
C THR A 381 -0.66 13.25 23.99
N GLN A 382 -0.69 13.58 25.29
CA GLN A 382 0.28 13.08 26.27
C GLN A 382 -0.17 11.79 26.97
N LYS A 383 -1.30 11.20 26.55
CA LYS A 383 -1.83 9.97 27.14
C LYS A 383 -0.84 8.84 26.87
N SER A 384 -0.37 8.20 27.95
CA SER A 384 0.55 7.08 27.86
C SER A 384 -0.12 5.81 28.37
N ILE A 385 0.02 4.72 27.61
CA ILE A 385 -0.34 3.38 28.05
C ILE A 385 0.71 2.78 28.99
N SER A 386 0.33 1.75 29.75
CA SER A 386 1.26 1.00 30.60
C SER A 386 2.33 0.30 29.75
N LEU A 387 3.51 0.05 30.33
CA LEU A 387 4.60 -0.64 29.63
C LEU A 387 4.17 -2.04 29.18
N ILE A 388 3.48 -2.78 30.06
CA ILE A 388 2.99 -4.14 29.78
C ILE A 388 2.01 -4.11 28.60
N THR A 389 1.03 -3.20 28.62
CA THR A 389 0.08 -3.05 27.50
C THR A 389 0.81 -2.71 26.20
N CYS A 390 1.79 -1.81 26.24
CA CYS A 390 2.60 -1.48 25.06
C CYS A 390 3.33 -2.71 24.51
N CYS A 391 4.02 -3.47 25.37
CA CYS A 391 4.73 -4.68 24.96
C CYS A 391 3.78 -5.74 24.38
N VAL A 392 2.63 -5.97 25.02
CA VAL A 392 1.62 -6.93 24.53
C VAL A 392 1.09 -6.51 23.15
N LEU A 393 0.73 -5.24 22.97
CA LEU A 393 0.26 -4.73 21.68
C LEU A 393 1.36 -4.80 20.61
N THR A 394 2.61 -4.50 20.96
CA THR A 394 3.73 -4.59 20.02
C THR A 394 3.98 -6.03 19.58
N VAL A 395 4.01 -6.98 20.51
CA VAL A 395 4.17 -8.41 20.18
C VAL A 395 3.00 -8.91 19.35
N ALA A 396 1.77 -8.54 19.71
CA ALA A 396 0.57 -8.92 18.97
C ALA A 396 0.57 -8.37 17.53
N ALA A 397 0.95 -7.10 17.33
CA ALA A 397 1.03 -6.50 16.00
C ALA A 397 2.08 -7.21 15.13
N ILE A 398 3.30 -7.42 15.64
CA ILE A 398 4.36 -8.10 14.89
C ILE A 398 3.92 -9.52 14.53
N PHE A 399 3.34 -10.24 15.48
CA PHE A 399 2.81 -11.58 15.27
C PHE A 399 1.79 -11.62 14.12
N LEU A 400 0.82 -10.70 14.12
CA LEU A 400 -0.22 -10.62 13.07
C LEU A 400 0.37 -10.24 11.71
N ILE A 401 1.31 -9.27 11.67
CA ILE A 401 2.02 -8.87 10.45
C ILE A 401 2.79 -10.04 9.84
N CYS A 402 3.53 -10.77 10.67
CA CYS A 402 4.27 -11.97 10.24
C CYS A 402 3.32 -13.04 9.74
N LEU A 403 2.22 -13.29 10.46
CA LEU A 403 1.23 -14.31 10.11
C LEU A 403 0.59 -14.02 8.74
N THR A 404 0.14 -12.79 8.49
CA THR A 404 -0.39 -12.38 7.17
C THR A 404 0.64 -12.65 6.06
N THR A 405 1.90 -12.29 6.31
CA THR A 405 2.98 -12.44 5.32
C THR A 405 3.25 -13.91 4.99
N VAL A 406 3.32 -14.77 6.00
CA VAL A 406 3.52 -16.21 5.81
C VAL A 406 2.36 -16.84 5.05
N ILE A 407 1.11 -16.47 5.38
CA ILE A 407 -0.09 -16.98 4.71
C ILE A 407 -0.07 -16.63 3.21
N ASP A 408 0.24 -15.38 2.88
CA ASP A 408 0.31 -14.93 1.48
C ASP A 408 1.51 -15.49 0.73
N LYS A 409 2.68 -15.61 1.38
CA LYS A 409 3.88 -16.28 0.82
C LYS A 409 3.59 -17.75 0.49
N GLN A 410 2.90 -18.49 1.37
CA GLN A 410 2.51 -19.89 1.12
C GLN A 410 1.69 -20.03 -0.17
N LYS A 411 0.69 -19.16 -0.37
CA LYS A 411 -0.13 -19.15 -1.60
C LYS A 411 0.70 -18.79 -2.83
N TYR A 412 1.60 -17.81 -2.70
CA TYR A 412 2.45 -17.38 -3.81
C TYR A 412 3.41 -18.49 -4.25
N GLU A 413 4.18 -19.07 -3.32
CA GLU A 413 5.16 -20.12 -3.62
C GLU A 413 4.50 -21.39 -4.16
N PHE A 414 3.33 -21.76 -3.64
CA PHE A 414 2.53 -22.86 -4.19
C PHE A 414 2.15 -22.64 -5.66
N ARG A 415 1.74 -21.41 -6.02
CA ARG A 415 1.39 -21.08 -7.41
C ARG A 415 2.61 -21.00 -8.31
N ARG A 416 3.70 -20.40 -7.81
CA ARG A 416 4.98 -20.28 -8.52
C ARG A 416 5.60 -21.63 -8.84
N SER A 417 5.54 -22.58 -7.90
CA SER A 417 6.00 -23.96 -8.07
C SER A 417 5.03 -24.84 -8.88
N LYS A 418 3.90 -24.30 -9.36
CA LYS A 418 2.83 -25.05 -10.04
C LYS A 418 2.38 -26.29 -9.24
N GLY A 419 2.37 -26.18 -7.92
CA GLY A 419 1.99 -27.25 -7.00
C GLY A 419 3.11 -28.22 -6.59
N VAL A 420 4.32 -28.08 -7.16
CA VAL A 420 5.48 -28.92 -6.83
C VAL A 420 6.23 -28.33 -5.63
N ILE A 421 5.57 -28.32 -4.48
CA ILE A 421 6.14 -27.88 -3.20
C ILE A 421 5.56 -28.72 -2.07
N LYS A 422 6.36 -29.03 -1.04
CA LYS A 422 5.85 -29.68 0.17
C LYS A 422 5.40 -28.64 1.19
N ILE A 423 4.20 -28.80 1.73
CA ILE A 423 3.68 -27.98 2.81
C ILE A 423 3.75 -28.79 4.10
N HIS A 424 4.61 -28.38 5.03
CA HIS A 424 4.90 -29.12 6.27
C HIS A 424 5.39 -30.57 6.02
N GLY A 425 6.19 -30.78 4.97
CA GLY A 425 6.78 -32.08 4.64
C GLY A 425 5.85 -33.04 3.90
N VAL A 426 4.59 -32.65 3.68
CA VAL A 426 3.58 -33.45 2.97
C VAL A 426 3.22 -32.77 1.65
N ASP A 427 2.85 -33.56 0.65
CA ASP A 427 2.35 -33.04 -0.61
C ASP A 427 1.00 -32.33 -0.39
N PRO A 428 0.84 -31.10 -0.89
CA PRO A 428 -0.33 -30.30 -0.62
C PRO A 428 -1.55 -30.86 -1.34
N PHE A 429 -2.68 -30.91 -0.64
CA PHE A 429 -3.99 -31.02 -1.26
C PHE A 429 -4.33 -29.72 -2.00
N PHE A 430 -4.67 -29.83 -3.28
CA PHE A 430 -5.18 -28.75 -4.10
C PHE A 430 -6.18 -29.26 -5.13
N ILE A 431 -7.01 -28.37 -5.67
CA ILE A 431 -7.96 -28.66 -6.75
C ILE A 431 -7.51 -27.94 -8.01
N THR A 432 -7.36 -28.67 -9.11
CA THR A 432 -7.07 -28.10 -10.43
C THR A 432 -8.37 -27.60 -11.06
N ALA A 433 -8.61 -26.30 -10.99
CA ALA A 433 -9.79 -25.65 -11.51
C ALA A 433 -9.57 -25.20 -12.96
N LYS A 434 -10.20 -25.90 -13.91
CA LYS A 434 -10.27 -25.48 -15.31
C LYS A 434 -11.32 -24.39 -15.48
N TYR A 435 -10.99 -23.35 -16.23
CA TYR A 435 -11.89 -22.24 -16.53
C TYR A 435 -11.60 -21.70 -17.94
N LYS A 436 -12.57 -20.98 -18.52
CA LYS A 436 -12.37 -20.27 -19.78
C LYS A 436 -11.85 -18.85 -19.48
N ASN A 437 -10.75 -18.47 -20.12
CA ASN A 437 -10.25 -17.09 -20.07
C ASN A 437 -11.20 -16.15 -20.84
N ASP A 438 -10.96 -14.85 -20.71
CA ASP A 438 -11.71 -13.81 -21.42
C ASP A 438 -11.63 -13.96 -22.97
N HIS A 439 -10.56 -14.61 -23.46
CA HIS A 439 -10.37 -14.97 -24.87
C HIS A 439 -11.07 -16.26 -25.31
N GLY A 440 -11.76 -16.96 -24.40
CA GLY A 440 -12.42 -18.24 -24.66
C GLY A 440 -11.54 -19.49 -24.48
N ASP A 441 -10.22 -19.30 -24.35
CA ASP A 441 -9.26 -20.40 -24.17
C ASP A 441 -9.41 -21.12 -22.82
N THR A 442 -9.18 -22.43 -22.83
CA THR A 442 -9.20 -23.23 -21.61
C THR A 442 -7.90 -23.06 -20.85
N SER A 443 -7.98 -22.58 -19.61
CA SER A 443 -6.86 -22.42 -18.68
C SER A 443 -7.12 -23.12 -17.36
N ALA A 444 -6.08 -23.37 -16.57
CA ALA A 444 -6.19 -24.06 -15.30
C ALA A 444 -5.47 -23.30 -14.19
N ASN A 445 -6.16 -23.11 -13.05
CA ASN A 445 -5.57 -22.57 -11.83
C ASN A 445 -5.61 -23.61 -10.71
N LEU A 446 -4.65 -23.53 -9.80
CA LEU A 446 -4.55 -24.42 -8.65
C LEU A 446 -5.17 -23.74 -7.42
N LEU A 447 -6.18 -24.38 -6.84
CA LEU A 447 -6.84 -23.96 -5.60
C LEU A 447 -6.21 -24.71 -4.42
N LEU A 448 -5.38 -24.03 -3.65
CA LEU A 448 -4.68 -24.60 -2.50
C LEU A 448 -5.64 -24.86 -1.33
N GLY A 449 -5.74 -26.12 -0.89
CA GLY A 449 -6.55 -26.51 0.28
C GLY A 449 -5.73 -27.14 1.41
N SER A 450 -4.45 -26.76 1.53
CA SER A 450 -3.50 -27.23 2.56
C SER A 450 -2.85 -26.08 3.30
N GLY A 451 -2.23 -26.37 4.44
CA GLY A 451 -1.60 -25.35 5.29
C GLY A 451 -2.62 -24.39 5.89
N TYR A 452 -2.31 -23.09 5.89
CA TYR A 452 -3.20 -22.06 6.44
C TYR A 452 -4.54 -22.00 5.70
N TRP A 453 -4.52 -22.22 4.38
CA TRP A 453 -5.70 -22.20 3.50
C TRP A 453 -6.63 -23.41 3.67
N SER A 454 -6.24 -24.41 4.47
CA SER A 454 -7.12 -25.53 4.84
C SER A 454 -8.04 -25.21 6.02
N ILE A 455 -7.68 -24.20 6.82
CA ILE A 455 -8.40 -23.84 8.06
C ILE A 455 -9.57 -22.90 7.74
N SER A 456 -9.30 -21.88 6.94
CA SER A 456 -10.32 -20.98 6.38
C SER A 456 -9.90 -20.49 5.00
N ARG A 457 -10.87 -19.96 4.24
CA ARG A 457 -10.63 -19.49 2.86
C ARG A 457 -9.88 -18.16 2.80
N HIS A 458 -9.98 -17.29 3.82
CA HIS A 458 -9.31 -15.98 3.88
C HIS A 458 -8.68 -15.67 5.26
N PRO A 459 -7.74 -16.50 5.75
CA PRO A 459 -7.13 -16.30 7.07
C PRO A 459 -6.24 -15.05 7.11
N ASN A 460 -5.70 -14.62 5.98
CA ASN A 460 -4.93 -13.37 5.86
C ASN A 460 -5.79 -12.13 6.16
N TYR A 461 -7.08 -12.12 5.80
CA TYR A 461 -7.93 -10.94 5.96
C TYR A 461 -8.23 -10.65 7.43
N ILE A 462 -8.46 -11.66 8.27
CA ILE A 462 -8.63 -11.44 9.71
C ILE A 462 -7.33 -11.00 10.38
N CYS A 463 -6.19 -11.56 9.98
CA CYS A 463 -4.89 -11.15 10.53
C CYS A 463 -4.60 -9.68 10.19
N GLU A 464 -4.90 -9.27 8.97
CA GLU A 464 -4.77 -7.88 8.53
C GLU A 464 -5.73 -6.96 9.30
N ALA A 465 -7.02 -7.30 9.39
CA ALA A 465 -8.00 -6.51 10.16
C ALA A 465 -7.59 -6.36 11.64
N ALA A 466 -7.14 -7.45 12.26
CA ALA A 466 -6.64 -7.45 13.63
C ALA A 466 -5.39 -6.58 13.79
N THR A 467 -4.50 -6.53 12.79
CA THR A 467 -3.31 -5.66 12.81
C THR A 467 -3.72 -4.19 12.93
N PHE A 468 -4.69 -3.74 12.14
CA PHE A 468 -5.21 -2.36 12.22
C PHE A 468 -5.96 -2.07 13.51
N ALA A 469 -6.67 -3.08 14.06
CA ALA A 469 -7.28 -2.97 15.39
C ALA A 469 -6.21 -2.75 16.47
N VAL A 470 -5.08 -3.47 16.41
CA VAL A 470 -3.96 -3.30 17.33
C VAL A 470 -3.27 -1.94 17.14
N PHE A 471 -3.07 -1.47 15.91
CA PHE A 471 -2.55 -0.11 15.65
C PHE A 471 -3.40 0.95 16.32
N SER A 472 -4.72 0.81 16.22
CA SER A 472 -5.66 1.72 16.85
C SER A 472 -5.70 1.56 18.36
N ALA A 473 -5.43 0.38 18.92
CA ALA A 473 -5.44 0.15 20.37
C ALA A 473 -4.30 0.88 21.13
N PHE A 474 -3.20 1.25 20.47
CA PHE A 474 -2.08 1.97 21.10
C PHE A 474 -2.47 3.35 21.68
N GLN A 475 -3.56 3.95 21.19
CA GLN A 475 -4.07 5.22 21.69
C GLN A 475 -4.80 5.09 23.05
N GLY A 476 -5.07 3.87 23.51
CA GLY A 476 -5.83 3.61 24.73
C GLY A 476 -7.31 3.99 24.58
N PRO A 477 -8.01 4.32 25.68
CA PRO A 477 -9.40 4.80 25.61
C PRO A 477 -9.44 6.16 24.91
N ALA A 478 -9.85 6.13 23.63
CA ALA A 478 -10.00 7.29 22.78
C ALA A 478 -11.40 7.35 22.17
N THR A 479 -11.65 8.42 21.43
CA THR A 479 -12.91 8.65 20.71
C THR A 479 -13.09 7.61 19.60
N LEU A 480 -14.34 7.28 19.29
CA LEU A 480 -14.68 6.32 18.24
C LEU A 480 -14.07 6.68 16.87
N ALA A 481 -14.01 7.98 16.54
CA ALA A 481 -13.41 8.44 15.28
C ALA A 481 -11.90 8.12 15.18
N SER A 482 -11.20 8.01 16.31
CA SER A 482 -9.81 7.58 16.35
C SER A 482 -9.66 6.07 16.05
N HIS A 483 -10.74 5.29 16.16
CA HIS A 483 -10.80 3.87 15.79
C HIS A 483 -11.35 3.62 14.39
N LEU A 484 -11.72 4.68 13.66
CA LEU A 484 -12.28 4.58 12.32
C LEU A 484 -11.38 3.82 11.32
N PRO A 485 -10.03 3.90 11.32
CA PRO A 485 -9.21 3.15 10.37
C PRO A 485 -9.35 1.65 10.56
N ALA A 486 -9.42 1.17 11.80
CA ALA A 486 -9.61 -0.25 12.09
C ALA A 486 -10.98 -0.73 11.59
N ILE A 487 -12.03 0.06 11.84
CA ILE A 487 -13.40 -0.23 11.38
C ILE A 487 -13.46 -0.23 9.85
N PHE A 488 -12.85 0.78 9.22
CA PHE A 488 -12.81 0.92 7.77
C PHE A 488 -12.10 -0.27 7.11
N ILE A 489 -10.93 -0.67 7.62
CA ILE A 489 -10.18 -1.80 7.06
C ILE A 489 -10.92 -3.12 7.28
N ALA A 490 -11.53 -3.34 8.45
CA ALA A 490 -12.34 -4.52 8.69
C ALA A 490 -13.54 -4.60 7.72
N GLY A 491 -14.27 -3.49 7.53
CA GLY A 491 -15.37 -3.40 6.58
C GLY A 491 -14.92 -3.58 5.13
N PHE A 492 -13.82 -2.93 4.73
CA PHE A 492 -13.23 -3.07 3.41
C PHE A 492 -12.84 -4.53 3.11
N LEU A 493 -12.18 -5.20 4.06
CA LEU A 493 -11.77 -6.59 3.90
C LEU A 493 -12.97 -7.55 3.88
N PHE A 494 -14.04 -7.23 4.60
CA PHE A 494 -15.28 -8.00 4.54
C PHE A 494 -15.97 -7.89 3.17
N VAL A 495 -16.11 -6.67 2.64
CA VAL A 495 -16.65 -6.45 1.27
C VAL A 495 -15.75 -7.12 0.22
N ARG A 496 -14.43 -7.00 0.40
CA ARG A 496 -13.43 -7.66 -0.44
C ARG A 496 -13.60 -9.18 -0.43
N LEU A 497 -13.76 -9.79 0.74
CA LEU A 497 -13.99 -11.22 0.89
C LEU A 497 -15.20 -11.67 0.09
N TRP A 498 -16.31 -10.93 0.23
CA TRP A 498 -17.54 -11.24 -0.51
C TRP A 498 -17.31 -11.22 -2.02
N ASN A 499 -16.66 -10.16 -2.52
CA ASN A 499 -16.35 -10.02 -3.94
C ASN A 499 -15.40 -11.12 -4.44
N ASP A 500 -14.40 -11.50 -3.66
CA ASP A 500 -13.47 -12.57 -4.02
C ASP A 500 -14.15 -13.95 -4.06
N GLU A 501 -15.04 -14.25 -3.12
CA GLU A 501 -15.86 -15.48 -3.12
C GLU A 501 -16.76 -15.54 -4.36
N MET A 502 -17.44 -14.44 -4.69
CA MET A 502 -18.32 -14.37 -5.86
C MET A 502 -17.54 -14.51 -7.17
N ARG A 503 -16.37 -13.86 -7.29
CA ARG A 503 -15.48 -14.01 -8.44
C ARG A 503 -14.96 -15.43 -8.58
N CYS A 504 -14.57 -16.07 -7.48
CA CYS A 504 -14.09 -17.45 -7.52
C CYS A 504 -15.21 -18.43 -7.91
N LEU A 505 -16.43 -18.20 -7.41
CA LEU A 505 -17.60 -19.00 -7.80
C LEU A 505 -17.92 -18.82 -9.29
N ALA A 506 -17.94 -17.58 -9.80
CA ALA A 506 -18.16 -17.32 -11.22
C ALA A 506 -17.06 -17.90 -12.10
N LYS A 507 -15.80 -17.81 -11.68
CA LYS A 507 -14.66 -18.26 -12.47
C LYS A 507 -14.49 -19.78 -12.48
N TYR A 508 -14.61 -20.43 -11.33
CA TYR A 508 -14.28 -21.85 -11.17
C TYR A 508 -15.50 -22.76 -10.99
N GLY A 509 -16.69 -22.21 -10.78
CA GLY A 509 -17.95 -22.95 -10.70
C GLY A 509 -17.90 -24.13 -9.73
N GLN A 510 -18.10 -25.34 -10.27
CA GLN A 510 -18.09 -26.58 -9.48
C GLN A 510 -16.79 -26.83 -8.72
N CYS A 511 -15.64 -26.44 -9.27
CA CYS A 511 -14.36 -26.59 -8.57
C CYS A 511 -14.30 -25.70 -7.32
N TRP A 512 -14.93 -24.51 -7.35
CA TRP A 512 -15.05 -23.65 -6.19
C TRP A 512 -15.99 -24.24 -5.14
N ILE A 513 -17.12 -24.81 -5.55
CA ILE A 513 -18.06 -25.47 -4.63
C ILE A 513 -17.39 -26.65 -3.92
N GLN A 514 -16.65 -27.47 -4.66
CA GLN A 514 -15.85 -28.56 -4.09
C GLN A 514 -14.80 -28.05 -3.10
N TYR A 515 -14.15 -26.93 -3.43
CA TYR A 515 -13.21 -26.27 -2.52
C TYR A 515 -13.90 -25.77 -1.24
N CYS A 516 -15.04 -25.11 -1.35
CA CYS A 516 -15.84 -24.65 -0.21
C CYS A 516 -16.33 -25.80 0.67
N ASN A 517 -16.64 -26.98 0.11
CA ASN A 517 -17.01 -28.16 0.90
C ASN A 517 -15.83 -28.71 1.71
N LYS A 518 -14.60 -28.54 1.22
CA LYS A 518 -13.38 -28.96 1.93
C LYS A 518 -12.93 -27.93 2.97
N VAL A 519 -13.09 -26.65 2.65
CA VAL A 519 -12.73 -25.53 3.53
C VAL A 519 -13.98 -24.69 3.77
N PRO A 520 -14.86 -25.09 4.72
CA PRO A 520 -16.18 -24.48 4.87
C PRO A 520 -16.14 -23.05 5.41
N PHE A 521 -15.18 -22.74 6.28
CA PHE A 521 -15.06 -21.45 6.95
C PHE A 521 -14.43 -20.39 6.05
N ARG A 522 -15.03 -19.20 6.02
CA ARG A 522 -14.55 -18.04 5.27
C ARG A 522 -13.42 -17.35 6.02
N ILE A 523 -13.58 -17.11 7.33
CA ILE A 523 -12.64 -16.33 8.14
C ILE A 523 -12.23 -17.11 9.40
N LEU A 524 -13.19 -17.36 10.29
CA LEU A 524 -12.99 -17.90 11.64
C LEU A 524 -13.59 -19.32 11.74
N PRO A 525 -12.75 -20.34 11.94
CA PRO A 525 -13.21 -21.70 12.14
C PRO A 525 -14.24 -21.81 13.27
N GLY A 526 -15.37 -22.45 12.98
CA GLY A 526 -16.47 -22.64 13.92
C GLY A 526 -17.42 -21.46 14.08
N ILE A 527 -17.15 -20.31 13.44
CA ILE A 527 -18.00 -19.10 13.52
C ILE A 527 -18.51 -18.72 12.13
N TYR A 528 -17.59 -18.41 11.20
CA TYR A 528 -17.89 -17.89 9.86
C TYR A 528 -16.79 -18.24 8.87
#